data_AF-A0A1V6KKA4-F1
#
_entry.id   AF-A0A1V6KKA4-F1
#
_cell.length_a   1.000
_cell.length_b   1.000
_cell.length_c   1.000
_cell.angle_alpha   90.00
_cell.angle_beta   90.00
_cell.angle_gamma   90.00
#
_symmetry.space_group_name_H-M   'P 1'
#
loop_
_entity.id
_entity.type
_entity.pdbx_description
1 polymer ?
#
loop_
_entity_poly.entity_id
_entity_poly.type
_entity_poly.pdbx_seq_one_letter_code
_entity_poly.pdbx_strand_id
1 'polypeptide(L)' 'MKSFEEELKQAVFTRDIALATYNLCDPNWEAVYWYEYMAAEERVRALLRQARQEWREGGKSGLIANKLY' A
#
# COMPACT_ATOMS: atom_id res chain seq x y z
N MET A 1 6.61 -0.74 -17.56
CA MET A 1 6.01 0.04 -16.44
C MET A 1 5.04 -0.91 -15.74
N LYS A 2 5.18 -1.18 -14.43
CA LYS A 2 4.18 -1.97 -13.71
C LYS A 2 2.91 -1.12 -13.57
N SER A 3 1.74 -1.74 -13.69
CA SER A 3 0.47 -1.07 -13.38
C SER A 3 0.37 -0.79 -11.88
N PHE A 4 -0.47 0.19 -11.49
CA PHE A 4 -0.71 0.50 -10.07
C PHE A 4 -1.22 -0.73 -9.29
N GLU A 5 -2.10 -1.53 -9.91
CA GLU A 5 -2.63 -2.75 -9.30
C GLU A 5 -1.53 -3.78 -9.02
N GLU A 6 -0.61 -3.99 -9.98
CA GLU A 6 0.55 -4.87 -9.78
C GLU A 6 1.50 -4.35 -8.72
N GLU A 7 1.69 -3.03 -8.65
CA GLU A 7 2.52 -2.38 -7.62
C GLU A 7 1.90 -2.55 -6.22
N LEU A 8 0.59 -2.35 -6.08
CA LEU A 8 -0.12 -2.55 -4.82
C LEU A 8 -0.09 -4.02 -4.38
N LYS A 9 -0.35 -4.96 -5.30
CA LYS A 9 -0.25 -6.41 -5.01
C LYS A 9 1.15 -6.78 -4.53
N GLN A 10 2.18 -6.29 -5.21
CA GLN A 10 3.56 -6.54 -4.80
C GLN A 10 3.88 -5.94 -3.42
N ALA A 11 3.44 -4.71 -3.14
CA ALA A 11 3.67 -4.08 -1.84
C ALA A 11 2.99 -4.83 -0.69
N VAL A 12 1.75 -5.29 -0.90
CA VAL A 12 1.01 -6.11 0.06
C VAL A 12 1.73 -7.43 0.30
N PHE A 13 2.14 -8.12 -0.76
CA PHE A 13 2.89 -9.37 -0.64
C PHE A 13 4.20 -9.20 0.13
N THR A 14 4.97 -8.14 -0.16
CA THR A 14 6.21 -7.82 0.57
C THR A 14 5.95 -7.54 2.05
N ARG A 15 4.89 -6.78 2.38
CA ARG A 15 4.49 -6.54 3.77
C ARG A 15 4.16 -7.85 4.49
N ASP A 16 3.40 -8.75 3.85
CA ASP A 16 2.97 -10.00 4.47
C ASP A 16 4.16 -10.93 4.78
N ILE A 17 5.15 -10.97 3.87
CA ILE A 17 6.42 -11.65 4.14
C ILE A 17 7.14 -11.01 5.33
N ALA A 18 7.30 -9.69 5.33
CA ALA A 18 8.02 -8.99 6.40
C ALA A 18 7.35 -9.19 7.78
N LEU A 19 6.01 -9.22 7.82
CA LEU A 19 5.27 -9.53 9.03
C LEU A 19 5.50 -10.97 9.49
N ALA A 20 5.48 -11.94 8.56
CA ALA A 20 5.77 -13.34 8.88
C ALA A 20 7.21 -13.50 9.39
N THR A 21 8.18 -12.82 8.77
CA THR A 21 9.58 -12.82 9.22
C THR A 21 9.72 -12.22 10.60
N TYR A 22 9.10 -11.07 10.88
CA TYR A 22 9.08 -10.47 12.22
C TYR A 22 8.51 -11.44 13.27
N ASN A 23 7.39 -12.10 12.98
CA ASN A 23 6.75 -13.02 13.93
C ASN A 23 7.54 -14.32 14.19
N LEU A 24 8.41 -14.72 13.26
CA LEU A 24 9.17 -15.97 13.33
C LEU A 24 10.66 -15.76 13.60
N CYS A 25 11.11 -14.51 13.74
CA CYS A 25 12.52 -14.20 13.92
C CYS A 25 13.01 -14.57 15.33
N ASP A 26 14.33 -14.74 15.44
CA ASP A 26 14.98 -14.83 16.75
C ASP A 26 14.83 -13.48 17.49
N PRO A 27 14.51 -13.48 18.80
CA PRO A 27 14.28 -12.25 19.56
C PRO A 27 15.41 -11.23 19.51
N ASN A 28 16.66 -11.66 19.29
CA ASN A 28 17.80 -10.74 19.17
C ASN A 28 17.72 -9.85 17.92
N TRP A 29 16.92 -10.25 16.93
CA TRP A 29 16.72 -9.54 15.67
C TRP A 29 15.34 -8.88 15.56
N GLU A 30 14.51 -9.01 16.59
CA GLU A 30 13.12 -8.54 16.59
C GLU A 30 13.00 -7.08 16.17
N ALA A 31 13.85 -6.21 16.73
CA ALA A 31 13.83 -4.79 16.41
C ALA A 31 14.14 -4.51 14.93
N VAL A 32 15.07 -5.26 14.32
CA VAL A 32 15.42 -5.09 12.90
C VAL A 32 14.24 -5.46 12.02
N TYR A 33 13.66 -6.63 12.23
CA TYR A 33 12.53 -7.10 11.43
C TYR A 33 11.25 -6.30 11.68
N TRP A 34 11.08 -5.73 12.87
CA TRP A 34 10.01 -4.76 13.14
C TRP A 34 10.13 -3.54 12.23
N TYR A 35 11.33 -2.95 12.10
CA TYR A 35 11.53 -1.81 11.21
C TYR A 35 11.27 -2.15 9.74
N GLU A 36 11.69 -3.33 9.30
CA GLU A 36 11.43 -3.80 7.92
C GLU A 36 9.93 -3.97 7.65
N TYR A 37 9.21 -4.60 8.58
CA TYR A 37 7.75 -4.72 8.51
C TYR A 37 7.08 -3.34 8.45
N MET A 38 7.46 -2.42 9.33
CA MET A 38 6.89 -1.08 9.38
C MET A 38 7.15 -0.28 8.11
N ALA A 39 8.34 -0.42 7.49
CA ALA A 39 8.65 0.20 6.22
C ALA A 39 7.77 -0.35 5.08
N ALA A 40 7.56 -1.66 5.03
CA ALA A 40 6.68 -2.30 4.05
C ALA A 40 5.20 -1.91 4.24
N GLU A 41 4.73 -1.85 5.49
CA GLU A 41 3.38 -1.39 5.83
C GLU A 41 3.16 0.08 5.43
N GLU A 42 4.13 0.96 5.67
CA GLU A 42 4.02 2.37 5.26
C GLU A 42 4.00 2.52 3.73
N ARG A 43 4.71 1.66 2.99
CA ARG A 43 4.63 1.63 1.52
C ARG A 43 3.23 1.27 1.04
N VAL A 44 2.58 0.27 1.65
CA VAL A 44 1.19 -0.09 1.34
C VAL A 44 0.25 1.08 1.63
N ARG A 45 0.40 1.73 2.80
CA ARG A 45 -0.41 2.90 3.18
C ARG A 45 -0.22 4.07 2.23
N ALA A 46 0.99 4.33 1.77
CA ALA A 46 1.27 5.37 0.79
C ALA A 46 0.54 5.11 -0.53
N LEU A 47 0.58 3.88 -1.05
CA LEU A 47 -0.13 3.51 -2.28
C LEU A 47 -1.66 3.62 -2.13
N LEU A 48 -2.21 3.20 -0.99
CA LEU A 48 -3.64 3.34 -0.72
C LEU A 48 -4.08 4.81 -0.57
N ARG A 49 -3.22 5.67 0.01
CA ARG A 49 -3.45 7.12 0.06
C ARG A 49 -3.45 7.73 -1.34
N GLN A 50 -2.50 7.33 -2.18
CA GLN A 50 -2.44 7.75 -3.59
C GLN A 50 -3.71 7.35 -4.35
N ALA A 51 -4.13 6.08 -4.29
CA ALA A 51 -5.38 5.64 -4.92
C ALA A 51 -6.61 6.42 -4.43
N ARG A 52 -6.68 6.73 -3.13
CA ARG A 52 -7.76 7.54 -2.58
C ARG A 52 -7.72 8.99 -3.08
N GLN A 53 -6.52 9.56 -3.24
CA GLN A 53 -6.35 10.90 -3.78
C GLN A 53 -6.75 10.95 -5.25
N GLU A 54 -6.27 10.01 -6.07
CA GLU A 54 -6.65 9.87 -7.48
C GLU A 54 -8.17 9.68 -7.64
N TRP A 55 -8.81 8.90 -6.76
CA TRP A 55 -10.27 8.77 -6.76
C TRP A 55 -10.99 10.09 -6.43
N ARG A 56 -10.47 10.89 -5.49
CA ARG A 56 -11.04 12.21 -5.17
C ARG A 56 -10.86 13.23 -6.30
N GLU A 57 -9.71 13.19 -6.97
CA GLU A 57 -9.38 14.10 -8.08
C GLU A 57 -10.10 13.70 -9.37
N GLY A 58 -10.14 12.39 -9.70
CA GLY A 58 -10.92 11.83 -10.81
C GLY A 58 -12.43 11.88 -10.60
N GLY A 59 -12.89 11.80 -9.34
CA GLY A 59 -14.30 12.00 -8.96
C GLY A 59 -14.80 13.43 -9.16
N LYS A 60 -13.91 14.43 -9.20
CA LYS A 60 -14.30 15.81 -9.59
C LYS A 60 -14.48 15.98 -11.10
N SER A 61 -13.88 15.10 -11.90
CA SER A 61 -13.97 15.15 -13.37
C SER A 61 -15.08 14.25 -13.94
N GLY A 62 -15.57 13.26 -13.19
CA GLY A 62 -16.60 12.31 -13.65
C GLY A 62 -18.02 12.52 -13.07
N LEU A 63 -18.17 13.17 -11.91
CA LEU A 63 -19.47 13.26 -11.22
C LEU A 63 -20.26 14.55 -11.48
N ILE A 64 -19.69 15.52 -12.21
CA ILE A 64 -20.38 16.77 -12.60
C ILE A 64 -20.83 16.74 -14.07
N ALA A 65 -20.30 15.83 -14.91
CA ALA A 65 -20.62 15.80 -16.34
C ALA A 65 -21.77 14.87 -16.75
N ASN A 66 -22.24 13.96 -15.88
CA ASN A 66 -23.18 12.90 -16.28
C ASN A 66 -24.45 12.83 -15.42
N LYS A 67 -25.03 14.00 -15.11
CA LYS A 67 -26.39 14.10 -14.55
C LYS A 67 -27.21 15.28 -15.09
N LEU A 68 -26.82 15.82 -16.25
CA LEU A 68 -27.53 16.90 -16.93
C LEU A 68 -28.11 16.50 -18.30
N TYR A 69 -28.15 15.22 -18.64
CA TYR A 69 -28.93 14.70 -19.78
C TYR A 69 -29.60 13.39 -19.41
#